data_AF-A0A966S0B2-F1
#
_entry.id   AF-A0A966S0B2-F1
#
_cell.length_a   1.000
_cell.length_b   1.000
_cell.length_c   1.000
_cell.angle_alpha   90.00
_cell.angle_beta   90.00
_cell.angle_gamma   90.00
#
_symmetry.space_group_name_H-M   'P 1'
#
loop_
_entity.id
_entity.type
_entity.pdbx_description
1 polymer ?
#
loop_
_entity_poly.entity_id
_entity_poly.type
_entity_poly.pdbx_seq_one_letter_code
_entity_poly.pdbx_strand_id
1 'polypeptide(L)' 'MKLMTELFPDIPSQLERIGTLDINFRMVGQGLPILLLHGYPQSHVIWHGVVKSLS' A
#
# COMPACT_ATOMS: atom_id res chain seq x y z
N MET A 1 4.22 -3.59 -14.31
CA MET A 1 2.77 -3.51 -14.00
C MET A 1 2.16 -4.86 -13.64
N LYS A 2 2.38 -5.95 -14.39
CA LYS A 2 1.75 -7.27 -14.14
C LYS A 2 1.94 -7.84 -12.71
N LEU A 3 3.16 -7.79 -12.18
CA LEU A 3 3.50 -8.24 -10.82
C LEU A 3 2.75 -7.50 -9.70
N MET A 4 2.51 -6.19 -9.85
CA MET A 4 1.84 -5.40 -8.81
C MET A 4 0.34 -5.73 -8.71
N THR A 5 -0.28 -6.10 -9.83
CA THR A 5 -1.67 -6.56 -9.87
C THR A 5 -1.82 -7.93 -9.23
N GLU A 6 -0.82 -8.82 -9.36
CA GLU A 6 -0.84 -10.15 -8.74
C GLU A 6 -0.71 -10.10 -7.20
N LEU A 7 0.10 -9.18 -6.68
CA LEU A 7 0.32 -9.05 -5.23
C LEU A 7 -0.83 -8.35 -4.50
N PHE A 8 -1.58 -7.51 -5.21
CA PHE A 8 -2.69 -6.73 -4.69
C PHE A 8 -3.88 -6.76 -5.66
N PRO A 9 -4.53 -7.92 -5.84
CA PRO A 9 -5.56 -8.09 -6.86
C PRO A 9 -6.76 -7.16 -6.65
N ASP A 10 -7.15 -6.95 -5.39
CA ASP A 10 -8.37 -6.24 -5.03
C ASP A 10 -8.12 -4.91 -4.30
N ILE A 11 -6.84 -4.49 -4.20
CA ILE A 11 -6.48 -3.25 -3.50
C ILE A 11 -5.93 -2.27 -4.53
N PRO A 12 -6.65 -1.20 -4.89
CA PRO A 12 -6.21 -0.26 -5.92
C PRO A 12 -4.96 0.50 -5.48
N SER A 13 -4.09 0.80 -6.44
CA SER A 13 -2.99 1.74 -6.24
C SER A 13 -3.55 3.16 -6.23
N GLN A 14 -3.03 3.98 -5.32
CA GLN A 14 -3.38 5.40 -5.22
C GLN A 14 -2.10 6.25 -5.28
N LEU A 15 -2.25 7.46 -5.80
CA LEU A 15 -1.23 8.49 -5.81
C LEU A 15 -1.90 9.80 -5.42
N GLU A 16 -1.53 10.35 -4.26
CA GLU A 16 -2.10 11.60 -3.76
C GLU A 16 -0.99 12.65 -3.63
N ARG A 17 -1.32 13.89 -4.03
CA ARG A 17 -0.44 15.05 -3.87
C ARG A 17 -0.66 15.67 -2.50
N ILE A 18 0.38 15.64 -1.65
CA ILE A 18 0.39 16.27 -0.33
C ILE A 18 1.45 17.38 -0.33
N GLY A 19 1.01 18.63 -0.40
CA GLY A 19 1.89 19.79 -0.57
C GLY A 19 2.70 19.69 -1.87
N THR A 20 4.01 19.49 -1.77
CA THR A 20 4.92 19.31 -2.92
C THR A 20 5.27 17.85 -3.23
N LEU A 21 4.76 16.90 -2.44
CA LEU A 21 5.11 15.48 -2.55
C LEU A 21 3.96 14.66 -3.15
N ASP A 22 4.28 13.76 -4.09
CA ASP A 22 3.38 12.69 -4.50
C ASP A 22 3.63 11.44 -3.64
N ILE A 23 2.59 10.96 -2.95
CA ILE A 23 2.66 9.76 -2.11
C ILE A 23 1.95 8.61 -2.83
N ASN A 24 2.69 7.54 -3.12
CA ASN A 24 2.13 6.30 -3.67
C ASN A 24 1.79 5.34 -2.53
N PHE A 25 0.54 4.92 -2.45
CA PHE A 25 0.06 4.03 -1.39
C PHE A 25 -1.11 3.16 -1.86
N ARG A 26 -1.54 2.29 -0.97
CA ARG A 26 -2.72 1.42 -1.11
C ARG A 26 -3.52 1.50 0.18
N MET A 27 -4.84 1.50 0.07
CA MET A 27 -5.75 1.58 1.21
C MET A 27 -6.83 0.52 1.08
N VAL A 28 -7.08 -0.21 2.18
CA VAL A 28 -8.05 -1.29 2.27
C VAL A 28 -8.49 -1.41 3.73
N GLY A 29 -9.64 -2.04 3.95
CA GLY A 29 -10.09 -2.40 5.28
C GLY A 29 -10.99 -1.37 5.94
N GLN A 30 -11.41 -1.66 7.16
CA GLN A 30 -12.28 -0.81 7.99
C GLN A 30 -11.90 -0.95 9.48
N GLY A 31 -12.08 0.13 10.25
CA GLY A 31 -11.82 0.12 11.70
C GLY A 31 -10.74 1.12 12.10
N LEU A 32 -9.92 0.75 13.10
CA LEU A 32 -8.87 1.64 13.62
C LEU A 32 -7.76 1.82 12.56
N PRO A 33 -7.38 3.06 12.19
CA PRO A 33 -6.43 3.28 11.11
C PRO A 33 -5.02 2.83 11.50
N ILE A 34 -4.36 2.11 10.58
CA ILE A 34 -2.97 1.66 10.70
C ILE A 34 -2.19 2.16 9.48
N LEU A 35 -1.00 2.73 9.72
CA LEU A 35 -0.07 3.14 8.67
C LEU A 35 1.14 2.20 8.63
N LEU A 36 1.39 1.59 7.47
CA LEU A 36 2.54 0.70 7.24
C LEU A 36 3.59 1.41 6.37
N LEU A 37 4.77 1.66 6.93
CA LEU A 37 5.90 2.27 6.24
C LEU A 37 6.96 1.22 5.94
N HIS A 38 7.49 1.20 4.72
CA HIS A 38 8.58 0.29 4.35
C HIS A 38 9.95 0.91 4.66
N GLY A 39 11.00 0.07 4.66
CA GLY A 39 12.39 0.50 4.78
C GLY A 39 13.14 0.53 3.44
N TYR A 40 14.44 0.77 3.51
CA TYR A 40 15.38 0.62 2.39
C TYR A 40 15.93 -0.82 2.34
N PRO A 41 16.17 -1.43 1.14
CA PRO A 41 15.93 -0.92 -0.22
C PRO A 41 14.57 -1.37 -0.79
N GLN A 42 13.54 -1.37 0.06
CA GLN A 42 12.24 -1.96 -0.24
C GLN A 42 11.20 -0.91 -0.69
N SER A 43 9.99 -1.35 -1.03
CA SER A 43 8.81 -0.51 -1.29
C SER A 43 7.62 -0.98 -0.45
N HIS A 44 6.47 -0.30 -0.53
CA HIS A 44 5.25 -0.68 0.20
C HIS A 44 4.78 -2.11 -0.10
N VAL A 45 5.25 -2.72 -1.19
CA VAL A 45 4.92 -4.07 -1.62
C VAL A 45 5.26 -5.12 -0.56
N ILE A 46 6.27 -4.91 0.30
CA ILE A 46 6.67 -5.88 1.32
C ILE A 46 5.54 -6.29 2.27
N TRP A 47 4.54 -5.41 2.42
CA TRP A 47 3.41 -5.65 3.31
C TRP A 47 2.32 -6.55 2.69
N HIS A 48 2.48 -7.01 1.44
CA HIS A 48 1.48 -7.84 0.74
C HIS A 48 1.09 -9.11 1.51
N GLY A 49 2.02 -9.69 2.28
CA GLY A 49 1.78 -10.90 3.06
C GLY A 49 0.94 -10.71 4.32
N VAL A 50 0.82 -9.48 4.83
CA VAL A 50 0.11 -9.19 6.09
C VAL A 50 -1.10 -8.28 5.92
N VAL A 51 -1.16 -7.52 4.82
CA VAL A 51 -2.19 -6.49 4.63
C VAL A 51 -3.61 -7.05 4.78
N LYS A 52 -3.89 -8.26 4.26
CA LYS A 52 -5.22 -8.89 4.34
C LYS A 52 -5.65 -9.21 5.78
N SER A 53 -4.72 -9.53 6.67
CA SER A 53 -5.03 -9.82 8.08
C SER A 53 -5.21 -8.55 8.91
N LEU A 54 -4.81 -7.40 8.39
CA LEU A 54 -4.91 -6.08 9.02
C LEU A 54 -6.02 -5.20 8.41
N SER A 55 -6.67 -5.69 7.35
CA SER A 55 -7.76 -5.00 6.65
C SER A 55 -9.09 -5.15 7.40
#